data_AF-A0A8J5TXJ0-F1
#
_entry.id   AF-A0A8J5TXJ0-F1
#
_cell.length_a   1.000
_cell.length_b   1.000
_cell.length_c   1.000
_cell.angle_alpha   90.00
_cell.angle_beta   90.00
_cell.angle_gamma   90.00
#
_symmetry.space_group_name_H-M   'P 1'
#
loop_
_entity.id
_entity.type
_entity.pdbx_description
1 polymer ?
#
loop_
_entity_poly.entity_id
_entity_poly.type
_entity_poly.pdbx_seq_one_letter_code
_entity_poly.pdbx_strand_id
1 'polypeptide(L)'
;MNTIDRRLFEFYLKNWCPGRSVLSDTNLWLKDLAPMHKNEGILHAIQSLAGIYIYDYVPDERIRQRVNQLYVMADRHLRMLLNAPESREIGKGQEVITMAVLLSMQDVVLTERHRKKPHMPRWLAGFKHAADFLRATDPSQRYWDDPNTQCDSLRTSHSIIVGRGVILAQPMMALPAPETMNPEEESDRFRWLTYGSEKDMLPRNHPDVLAKLEDLAKCIKIMPTSGPHFTAQAPLLPVFFLGLLATTPEHKNIAKDWFESVVSTPVRSTVPPLYEALKRIWKWIHEEVPIQSDPTDLTKAICGRVPWWEYVVAKLLHEEEETLCLT
;
A
#
# COMPACT_ATOMS: atom_id res chain seq x y z
N MET A 1 12.31 -18.74 -24.02
CA MET A 1 11.31 -18.72 -22.93
C MET A 1 10.35 -19.89 -23.13
N ASN A 2 10.13 -20.74 -22.10
CA ASN A 2 9.19 -21.87 -22.18
C ASN A 2 7.74 -21.34 -22.37
N THR A 3 6.84 -22.14 -22.97
CA THR A 3 5.42 -21.81 -23.15
C THR A 3 4.73 -21.34 -21.87
N ILE A 4 5.03 -21.92 -20.70
CA ILE A 4 4.47 -21.45 -19.41
C ILE A 4 4.93 -20.02 -19.13
N ASP A 5 6.24 -19.79 -19.10
CA ASP A 5 6.86 -18.48 -18.85
C ASP A 5 6.35 -17.38 -19.79
N ARG A 6 6.12 -17.73 -21.07
CA ARG A 6 5.52 -16.81 -22.04
C ARG A 6 4.09 -16.43 -21.67
N ARG A 7 3.26 -17.39 -21.28
CA ARG A 7 1.89 -17.13 -20.84
C ARG A 7 1.85 -16.32 -19.55
N LEU A 8 2.77 -16.56 -18.61
CA LEU A 8 2.90 -15.77 -17.38
C LEU A 8 3.18 -14.30 -17.70
N PHE A 9 4.14 -14.04 -18.60
CA PHE A 9 4.47 -12.68 -19.01
C PHE A 9 3.35 -12.02 -19.83
N GLU A 10 2.71 -12.76 -20.75
CA GLU A 10 1.54 -12.25 -21.48
C GLU A 10 0.38 -11.89 -20.54
N PHE A 11 0.14 -12.70 -19.50
CA PHE A 11 -0.86 -12.39 -18.48
C PHE A 11 -0.49 -11.12 -17.71
N TYR A 12 0.78 -10.94 -17.36
CA TYR A 12 1.23 -9.71 -16.73
C TYR A 12 0.86 -8.48 -17.56
N LEU A 13 1.22 -8.49 -18.85
CA LEU A 13 0.95 -7.36 -19.75
C LEU A 13 -0.54 -7.11 -19.99
N LYS A 14 -1.32 -8.18 -20.18
CA LYS A 14 -2.72 -8.08 -20.64
C LYS A 14 -3.75 -8.05 -19.51
N ASN A 15 -3.39 -8.48 -18.30
CA ASN A 15 -4.33 -8.60 -17.18
C ASN A 15 -3.82 -7.89 -15.93
N TRP A 16 -2.59 -8.19 -15.49
CA TRP A 16 -2.06 -7.55 -14.27
C TRP A 16 -1.92 -6.03 -14.45
N CYS A 17 -1.23 -5.56 -15.49
CA CYS A 17 -1.02 -4.13 -15.67
C CYS A 17 -2.34 -3.37 -15.85
N PRO A 18 -3.25 -3.74 -16.79
CA PRO A 18 -4.52 -3.05 -16.96
C PRO A 18 -5.43 -3.16 -15.73
N GLY A 19 -5.33 -4.27 -14.98
CA GLY A 19 -6.02 -4.46 -13.72
C GLY A 19 -5.54 -3.51 -12.61
N ARG A 20 -4.34 -2.92 -12.72
CA ARG A 20 -3.88 -1.88 -11.80
C ARG A 20 -4.20 -0.47 -12.29
N SER A 21 -4.10 -0.18 -13.57
CA SER A 21 -4.55 1.11 -14.09
C SER A 21 -5.15 0.95 -15.49
N VAL A 22 -6.36 1.46 -15.66
CA VAL A 22 -7.02 1.55 -16.98
C VAL A 22 -6.44 2.67 -17.85
N LEU A 23 -5.70 3.61 -17.25
CA LEU A 23 -5.05 4.71 -17.96
C LEU A 23 -3.69 4.26 -18.46
N SER A 24 -3.59 3.97 -19.76
CA SER A 24 -2.37 3.41 -20.38
C SER A 24 -1.13 4.28 -20.17
N ASP A 25 -1.29 5.59 -20.15
CA ASP A 25 -0.17 6.54 -20.13
C ASP A 25 0.41 6.75 -18.73
N THR A 26 -0.37 6.46 -17.69
CA THR A 26 0.08 6.54 -16.28
C THR A 26 0.23 5.17 -15.64
N ASN A 27 0.12 4.10 -16.43
CA ASN A 27 0.26 2.73 -15.95
C ASN A 27 1.75 2.35 -15.83
N LEU A 28 2.33 2.68 -14.67
CA LEU A 28 3.73 2.37 -14.36
C LEU A 28 4.10 0.89 -14.49
N TRP A 29 3.15 -0.02 -14.23
CA TRP A 29 3.39 -1.47 -14.34
C TRP A 29 3.70 -1.88 -15.78
N LEU A 30 3.01 -1.24 -16.73
CA LEU A 30 3.14 -1.49 -18.17
C LEU A 30 4.24 -0.65 -18.80
N LYS A 31 4.31 0.65 -18.50
CA LYS A 31 5.17 1.61 -19.19
C LYS A 31 6.60 1.62 -18.66
N ASP A 32 6.78 1.42 -17.36
CA ASP A 32 8.09 1.57 -16.73
C ASP A 32 8.65 0.22 -16.24
N LEU A 33 7.84 -0.59 -15.55
CA LEU A 33 8.34 -1.86 -14.99
C LEU A 33 8.40 -2.99 -16.02
N ALA A 34 7.40 -3.13 -16.89
CA ALA A 34 7.39 -4.21 -17.88
C ALA A 34 8.61 -4.18 -18.82
N PRO A 35 9.06 -3.01 -19.35
CA PRO A 35 10.23 -2.95 -20.23
C PRO A 35 11.54 -3.40 -19.58
N MET A 36 11.60 -3.42 -18.24
CA MET A 36 12.77 -3.92 -17.50
C MET A 36 12.92 -5.45 -17.55
N HIS A 37 12.02 -6.17 -18.24
CA HIS A 37 12.07 -7.63 -18.40
C HIS A 37 13.34 -8.16 -19.09
N LYS A 38 14.19 -7.31 -19.66
CA LYS A 38 15.50 -7.70 -20.19
C LYS A 38 16.45 -8.15 -19.08
N ASN A 39 16.27 -7.63 -17.86
CA ASN A 39 16.92 -8.18 -16.68
C ASN A 39 16.19 -9.46 -16.28
N GLU A 40 16.94 -10.58 -16.21
CA GLU A 40 16.35 -11.89 -15.93
C GLU A 40 15.72 -11.97 -14.53
N GLY A 41 16.31 -11.33 -13.52
CA GLY A 41 15.76 -11.28 -12.16
C GLY A 41 14.38 -10.60 -12.14
N ILE A 42 14.25 -9.48 -12.85
CA ILE A 42 12.98 -8.75 -12.98
C ILE A 42 11.96 -9.57 -13.77
N LEU A 43 12.36 -10.21 -14.87
CA LEU A 43 11.46 -11.09 -15.62
C LEU A 43 10.93 -12.23 -14.76
N HIS A 44 11.79 -12.88 -13.97
CA HIS A 44 11.38 -13.94 -13.05
C HIS A 44 10.40 -13.41 -11.98
N ALA A 45 10.64 -12.22 -11.43
CA ALA A 45 9.75 -11.60 -10.46
C ALA A 45 8.37 -11.29 -11.07
N ILE A 46 8.34 -10.71 -12.28
CA ILE A 46 7.12 -10.45 -13.04
C ILE A 46 6.32 -11.73 -13.27
N GLN A 47 6.98 -12.79 -13.76
CA GLN A 47 6.33 -14.05 -14.08
C GLN A 47 5.83 -14.77 -12.83
N SER A 48 6.61 -14.73 -11.75
CA SER A 48 6.21 -15.27 -10.44
C SER A 48 4.97 -14.58 -9.91
N LEU A 49 4.93 -13.24 -9.95
CA LEU A 49 3.78 -12.45 -9.52
C LEU A 49 2.53 -12.76 -10.34
N ALA A 50 2.64 -12.75 -11.68
CA ALA A 50 1.54 -13.06 -12.57
C ALA A 50 1.03 -14.51 -12.39
N GLY A 51 1.94 -15.45 -12.15
CA GLY A 51 1.58 -16.85 -12.02
C GLY A 51 0.82 -17.21 -10.76
N ILE A 52 0.89 -16.41 -9.69
CA ILE A 52 0.00 -16.56 -8.52
C ILE A 52 -1.45 -16.38 -8.94
N TYR A 53 -1.75 -15.32 -9.69
CA TYR A 53 -3.10 -15.04 -10.17
C TYR A 53 -3.57 -16.13 -11.12
N ILE A 54 -2.72 -16.55 -12.06
CA ILE A 54 -3.09 -17.65 -12.96
C ILE A 54 -3.39 -18.92 -12.18
N TYR A 55 -2.61 -19.24 -11.14
CA TYR A 55 -2.83 -20.44 -10.33
C TYR A 55 -4.16 -20.38 -9.56
N ASP A 56 -4.61 -19.20 -9.12
CA ASP A 56 -5.91 -19.04 -8.47
C ASP A 56 -7.08 -19.36 -9.41
N TYR A 57 -6.96 -19.04 -10.69
CA TYR A 57 -7.98 -19.38 -11.70
C TYR A 57 -7.83 -20.79 -12.27
N VAL A 58 -6.59 -21.27 -12.38
CA VAL A 58 -6.23 -22.56 -12.99
C VAL A 58 -5.23 -23.27 -12.08
N PRO A 59 -5.71 -24.01 -11.07
CA PRO A 59 -4.87 -24.67 -10.08
C PRO A 59 -4.17 -25.90 -10.69
N ASP A 60 -3.10 -25.66 -11.46
CA ASP A 60 -2.24 -26.66 -12.07
C ASP A 60 -0.90 -26.73 -11.33
N GLU A 61 -0.54 -27.94 -10.88
CA GLU A 61 0.69 -28.21 -10.14
C GLU A 61 1.96 -27.78 -10.90
N ARG A 62 1.97 -27.86 -12.23
CA ARG A 62 3.09 -27.41 -13.06
C ARG A 62 3.27 -25.89 -12.99
N ILE A 63 2.17 -25.14 -12.95
CA ILE A 63 2.19 -23.69 -12.77
C ILE A 63 2.71 -23.38 -11.38
N ARG A 64 2.20 -24.05 -10.33
CA ARG A 64 2.66 -23.86 -8.95
C ARG A 64 4.17 -24.09 -8.81
N GLN A 65 4.68 -25.21 -9.33
CA GLN A 65 6.10 -25.53 -9.29
C GLN A 65 6.93 -24.48 -10.02
N ARG A 66 6.50 -24.08 -11.23
CA ARG A 66 7.23 -23.09 -12.02
C ARG A 66 7.24 -21.72 -11.36
N VAL A 67 6.11 -21.26 -10.82
CA VAL A 67 6.01 -19.99 -10.07
C VAL A 67 6.94 -19.99 -8.87
N ASN A 68 6.98 -21.07 -8.10
CA ASN A 68 7.90 -21.18 -6.96
C ASN A 68 9.38 -21.17 -7.39
N GLN A 69 9.72 -21.82 -8.51
CA GLN A 69 11.09 -21.77 -9.06
C GLN A 69 11.45 -20.34 -9.47
N LEU A 70 10.57 -19.65 -10.20
CA LEU A 70 10.76 -18.27 -10.63
C LEU A 70 10.92 -17.33 -9.43
N TYR A 71 10.14 -17.53 -8.36
CA TYR A 71 10.31 -16.79 -7.11
C TYR A 71 11.71 -16.98 -6.51
N VAL A 72 12.20 -18.21 -6.40
CA VAL A 72 13.54 -18.50 -5.85
C VAL A 72 14.63 -17.86 -6.71
N MET A 73 14.48 -17.88 -8.03
CA MET A 73 15.42 -17.23 -8.95
C MET A 73 15.40 -15.70 -8.79
N ALA A 74 14.22 -15.10 -8.64
CA ALA A 74 14.08 -13.67 -8.39
C ALA A 74 14.65 -13.27 -7.01
N ASP A 75 14.35 -14.01 -5.94
CA ASP A 75 14.88 -13.76 -4.60
C ASP A 75 16.41 -13.82 -4.57
N ARG A 76 17.01 -14.81 -5.26
CA ARG A 76 18.47 -14.90 -5.40
C ARG A 76 19.04 -13.66 -6.08
N HIS A 77 18.42 -13.19 -7.17
CA HIS A 77 18.89 -12.02 -7.88
C HIS A 77 18.74 -10.74 -7.06
N LEU A 78 17.61 -10.56 -6.35
CA LEU A 78 17.45 -9.44 -5.42
C LEU A 78 18.53 -9.45 -4.34
N ARG A 79 18.85 -10.61 -3.75
CA ARG A 79 19.94 -10.73 -2.77
C ARG A 79 21.30 -10.31 -3.33
N MET A 80 21.60 -10.62 -4.59
CA MET A 80 22.84 -10.17 -5.21
C MET A 80 22.87 -8.64 -5.31
N LEU A 81 21.81 -8.02 -5.82
CA LEU A 81 21.71 -6.56 -5.95
C LEU A 81 21.72 -5.84 -4.60
N LEU A 82 21.10 -6.41 -3.56
CA LEU A 82 21.12 -5.82 -2.21
C LEU A 82 22.54 -5.74 -1.63
N ASN A 83 23.42 -6.66 -2.00
CA ASN A 83 24.81 -6.74 -1.54
C ASN A 83 25.81 -6.07 -2.50
N ALA A 84 25.36 -5.67 -3.69
CA ALA A 84 26.16 -4.98 -4.69
C ALA A 84 26.35 -3.50 -4.32
N PRO A 85 27.58 -3.03 -4.04
CA PRO A 85 27.83 -1.63 -3.72
C PRO A 85 27.35 -0.67 -4.82
N GLU A 86 27.50 -1.07 -6.08
CA GLU A 86 27.10 -0.30 -7.26
C GLU A 86 25.59 -0.01 -7.30
N SER A 87 24.77 -0.83 -6.64
CA SER A 87 23.32 -0.59 -6.57
C SER A 87 22.97 0.64 -5.72
N ARG A 88 23.90 1.15 -4.91
CA ARG A 88 23.73 2.36 -4.07
C ARG A 88 24.40 3.60 -4.66
N GLU A 89 25.03 3.50 -5.82
CA GLU A 89 25.62 4.66 -6.47
C GLU A 89 24.54 5.62 -6.99
N ILE A 90 24.90 6.90 -7.10
CA ILE A 90 24.02 7.96 -7.61
C ILE A 90 23.55 7.60 -9.03
N GLY A 91 22.24 7.68 -9.26
CA GLY A 91 21.61 7.33 -10.54
C GLY A 91 21.59 5.84 -10.87
N LYS A 92 21.92 4.95 -9.92
CA LYS A 92 21.75 3.50 -10.03
C LYS A 92 20.54 3.03 -9.22
N GLY A 93 20.48 1.74 -8.92
CA GLY A 93 19.50 1.14 -8.03
C GLY A 93 18.13 0.81 -8.67
N GLN A 94 17.92 1.13 -9.95
CA GLN A 94 16.62 0.89 -10.60
C GLN A 94 16.21 -0.60 -10.54
N GLU A 95 17.17 -1.51 -10.73
CA GLU A 95 16.90 -2.94 -10.72
C GLU A 95 16.49 -3.45 -9.33
N VAL A 96 17.24 -3.08 -8.29
CA VAL A 96 16.93 -3.49 -6.91
C VAL A 96 15.61 -2.91 -6.44
N ILE A 97 15.30 -1.66 -6.80
CA ILE A 97 14.02 -1.02 -6.48
C ILE A 97 12.87 -1.74 -7.20
N THR A 98 12.98 -2.00 -8.50
CA THR A 98 11.95 -2.73 -9.26
C THR A 98 11.70 -4.12 -8.69
N MET A 99 12.78 -4.86 -8.39
CA MET A 99 12.66 -6.21 -7.82
C MET A 99 12.02 -6.18 -6.43
N ALA A 100 12.42 -5.24 -5.58
CA ALA A 100 11.82 -5.06 -4.27
C ALA A 100 10.32 -4.74 -4.36
N VAL A 101 9.90 -3.87 -5.30
CA VAL A 101 8.48 -3.55 -5.55
C VAL A 101 7.70 -4.78 -6.00
N LEU A 102 8.19 -5.52 -7.00
CA LEU A 102 7.48 -6.70 -7.56
C LEU A 102 7.33 -7.81 -6.50
N LEU A 103 8.39 -8.10 -5.76
CA LEU A 103 8.36 -9.13 -4.70
C LEU A 103 7.54 -8.67 -3.48
N SER A 104 7.52 -7.37 -3.18
CA SER A 104 6.62 -6.82 -2.15
C SER A 104 5.16 -6.95 -2.54
N MET A 105 4.81 -6.64 -3.79
CA MET A 105 3.45 -6.86 -4.30
C MET A 105 3.03 -8.32 -4.29
N GLN A 106 3.98 -9.23 -4.46
CA GLN A 106 3.74 -10.66 -4.30
C GLN A 106 3.28 -10.98 -2.88
N ASP A 107 3.95 -10.43 -1.87
CA ASP A 107 3.57 -10.62 -0.47
C ASP A 107 2.26 -9.88 -0.14
N VAL A 108 1.97 -8.72 -0.73
CA VAL A 108 0.67 -8.02 -0.60
C VAL A 108 -0.49 -8.96 -0.97
N VAL A 109 -0.37 -9.68 -2.09
CA VAL A 109 -1.45 -10.53 -2.59
C VAL A 109 -1.49 -11.90 -1.91
N LEU A 110 -0.35 -12.42 -1.45
CA LEU A 110 -0.26 -13.70 -0.72
C LEU A 110 -0.56 -13.53 0.78
N THR A 111 -1.79 -13.11 1.10
CA THR A 111 -2.22 -12.83 2.48
C THR A 111 -2.04 -14.01 3.42
N GLU A 112 -2.15 -15.24 2.94
CA GLU A 112 -1.94 -16.44 3.75
C GLU A 112 -0.49 -16.66 4.19
N ARG A 113 0.45 -15.89 3.64
CA ARG A 113 1.88 -15.95 3.97
C ARG A 113 2.35 -14.74 4.76
N HIS A 114 1.43 -13.84 5.14
CA HIS A 114 1.72 -12.68 5.96
C HIS A 114 2.34 -13.13 7.28
N ARG A 115 3.25 -12.29 7.78
CA ARG A 115 3.92 -12.54 9.05
C ARG A 115 3.05 -11.96 10.15
N LYS A 116 2.84 -12.78 11.19
CA LYS A 116 2.23 -12.34 12.44
C LYS A 116 3.22 -11.52 13.28
N LYS A 117 2.68 -10.66 14.13
CA LYS A 117 3.43 -9.90 15.13
C LYS A 117 4.25 -10.85 16.03
N PRO A 118 5.46 -10.43 16.47
CA PRO A 118 6.04 -9.09 16.36
C PRO A 118 6.81 -8.84 15.05
N HIS A 119 6.75 -9.74 14.07
CA HIS A 119 7.55 -9.60 12.86
C HIS A 119 6.97 -8.57 11.90
N MET A 120 7.84 -7.75 11.29
CA MET A 120 7.44 -6.84 10.22
C MET A 120 6.97 -7.63 8.98
N PRO A 121 5.84 -7.25 8.35
CA PRO A 121 5.38 -7.85 7.11
C PRO A 121 6.44 -7.73 6.00
N ARG A 122 6.54 -8.74 5.12
CA ARG A 122 7.58 -8.72 4.09
C ARG A 122 7.30 -7.67 3.02
N TRP A 123 6.02 -7.45 2.66
CA TRP A 123 5.63 -6.38 1.75
C TRP A 123 6.13 -5.01 2.23
N LEU A 124 5.94 -4.70 3.52
CA LEU A 124 6.36 -3.43 4.09
C LEU A 124 7.89 -3.34 4.18
N ALA A 125 8.55 -4.43 4.56
CA ALA A 125 10.00 -4.51 4.61
C ALA A 125 10.62 -4.22 3.22
N GLY A 126 10.08 -4.83 2.17
CA GLY A 126 10.57 -4.63 0.80
C GLY A 126 10.35 -3.20 0.29
N PHE A 127 9.18 -2.59 0.56
CA PHE A 127 8.97 -1.17 0.22
C PHE A 127 9.88 -0.22 1.00
N LYS A 128 10.16 -0.51 2.29
CA LYS A 128 11.13 0.27 3.07
C LYS A 128 12.54 0.17 2.48
N HIS A 129 13.00 -1.03 2.14
CA HIS A 129 14.28 -1.19 1.45
C HIS A 129 14.32 -0.42 0.13
N ALA A 130 13.27 -0.48 -0.68
CA ALA A 130 13.19 0.30 -1.91
C ALA A 130 13.26 1.82 -1.64
N ALA A 131 12.65 2.30 -0.56
CA ALA A 131 12.73 3.70 -0.15
C ALA A 131 14.15 4.10 0.28
N ASP A 132 14.87 3.23 0.98
CA ASP A 132 16.27 3.47 1.35
C ASP A 132 17.16 3.58 0.11
N PHE A 133 16.95 2.74 -0.90
CA PHE A 133 17.66 2.84 -2.18
C PHE A 133 17.28 4.10 -2.95
N LEU A 134 16.00 4.49 -2.99
CA LEU A 134 15.61 5.78 -3.56
C LEU A 134 16.38 6.92 -2.88
N ARG A 135 16.41 6.96 -1.56
CA ARG A 135 17.16 8.00 -0.83
C ARG A 135 18.66 7.96 -1.11
N ALA A 136 19.26 6.77 -1.16
CA ALA A 136 20.70 6.63 -1.33
C ALA A 136 21.18 7.03 -2.75
N THR A 137 20.39 6.75 -3.78
CA THR A 137 20.81 6.94 -5.18
C THR A 137 20.37 8.27 -5.79
N ASP A 138 19.72 9.14 -5.01
CA ASP A 138 19.33 10.50 -5.40
C ASP A 138 19.73 11.46 -4.29
N PRO A 139 20.93 12.05 -4.39
CA PRO A 139 21.49 12.92 -3.38
C PRO A 139 20.83 14.31 -3.38
N SER A 140 19.90 14.58 -4.32
CA SER A 140 19.31 15.91 -4.47
C SER A 140 18.53 16.31 -3.21
N GLN A 141 18.82 17.52 -2.73
CA GLN A 141 17.99 18.18 -1.73
C GLN A 141 17.03 19.12 -2.47
N ARG A 142 15.74 19.02 -2.14
CA ARG A 142 14.64 19.67 -2.86
C ARG A 142 14.86 21.15 -3.23
N TYR A 143 14.33 21.51 -4.42
CA TYR A 143 13.97 22.85 -4.93
C TYR A 143 14.95 23.63 -5.80
N TRP A 144 16.14 23.13 -6.12
CA TRP A 144 17.03 23.81 -7.06
C TRP A 144 17.67 22.79 -7.99
N ASP A 145 17.90 23.18 -9.24
CA ASP A 145 18.46 22.41 -10.36
C ASP A 145 19.80 21.73 -9.98
N ASP A 146 19.73 20.66 -9.18
CA ASP A 146 20.89 19.85 -8.82
C ASP A 146 21.15 18.90 -9.99
N PRO A 147 22.35 18.93 -10.61
CA PRO A 147 22.69 18.05 -11.72
C PRO A 147 22.58 16.55 -11.37
N ASN A 148 22.48 16.20 -10.08
CA ASN A 148 22.35 14.82 -9.62
C ASN A 148 20.90 14.40 -9.32
N THR A 149 19.91 15.29 -9.52
CA THR A 149 18.49 14.96 -9.34
C THR A 149 18.06 13.87 -10.31
N GLN A 150 17.49 12.78 -9.79
CA GLN A 150 16.98 11.69 -10.62
C GLN A 150 15.51 11.96 -10.96
N CYS A 151 15.22 12.33 -12.21
CA CYS A 151 13.87 12.78 -12.62
C CYS A 151 13.30 12.07 -13.86
N ASP A 152 13.87 10.93 -14.27
CA ASP A 152 13.30 10.16 -15.39
C ASP A 152 11.93 9.51 -15.05
N SER A 153 11.25 9.00 -16.09
CA SER A 153 9.92 8.36 -15.96
C SER A 153 9.94 7.18 -14.97
N LEU A 154 10.95 6.31 -15.07
CA LEU A 154 11.08 5.13 -14.24
C LEU A 154 11.29 5.51 -12.78
N ARG A 155 12.11 6.53 -12.53
CA ARG A 155 12.37 7.08 -11.21
C ARG A 155 11.12 7.67 -10.58
N THR A 156 10.34 8.43 -11.36
CA THR A 156 9.04 8.96 -10.93
C THR A 156 8.11 7.81 -10.54
N SER A 157 8.02 6.78 -11.39
CA SER A 157 7.20 5.60 -11.15
C SER A 157 7.64 4.81 -9.91
N HIS A 158 8.94 4.65 -9.68
CA HIS A 158 9.49 4.06 -8.45
C HIS A 158 9.11 4.87 -7.22
N SER A 159 9.32 6.19 -7.25
CA SER A 159 8.96 7.07 -6.14
C SER A 159 7.47 7.01 -5.81
N ILE A 160 6.60 6.97 -6.83
CA ILE A 160 5.15 6.85 -6.64
C ILE A 160 4.79 5.51 -6.00
N ILE A 161 5.25 4.37 -6.53
CA ILE A 161 4.82 3.07 -6.03
C ILE A 161 5.43 2.73 -4.66
N VAL A 162 6.70 3.10 -4.44
CA VAL A 162 7.38 2.91 -3.16
C VAL A 162 6.78 3.85 -2.11
N GLY A 163 6.58 5.12 -2.46
CA GLY A 163 5.88 6.09 -1.62
C GLY A 163 4.51 5.55 -1.23
N ARG A 164 3.69 5.11 -2.18
CA ARG A 164 2.38 4.51 -1.92
C ARG A 164 2.48 3.34 -0.91
N GLY A 165 3.43 2.42 -1.08
CA GLY A 165 3.62 1.30 -0.15
C GLY A 165 3.98 1.74 1.28
N VAL A 166 4.91 2.68 1.42
CA VAL A 166 5.40 3.12 2.75
C VAL A 166 4.43 4.08 3.44
N ILE A 167 3.85 5.03 2.70
CA ILE A 167 2.99 6.10 3.21
C ILE A 167 1.64 5.54 3.62
N LEU A 168 0.99 4.75 2.76
CA LEU A 168 -0.35 4.22 3.08
C LEU A 168 -0.32 3.23 4.25
N ALA A 169 0.85 2.69 4.60
CA ALA A 169 1.03 1.90 5.82
C ALA A 169 1.06 2.77 7.08
N GLN A 170 1.60 4.00 7.02
CA GLN A 170 1.85 4.83 8.22
C GLN A 170 0.63 5.08 9.10
N PRO A 171 -0.58 5.40 8.56
CA PRO A 171 -1.72 5.74 9.40
C PRO A 171 -2.12 4.62 10.39
N MET A 172 -1.72 3.38 10.12
CA MET A 172 -2.05 2.21 10.93
C MET A 172 -0.84 1.63 11.65
N MET A 173 0.29 2.33 11.67
CA MET A 173 1.51 1.92 12.39
C MET A 173 1.58 2.58 13.76
N ALA A 174 2.20 1.89 14.72
CA ALA A 174 2.50 2.49 16.01
C ALA A 174 3.49 3.63 15.79
N LEU A 175 3.26 4.73 16.49
CA LEU A 175 4.29 5.74 16.66
C LEU A 175 5.48 5.11 17.42
N PRO A 176 6.72 5.51 17.09
CA PRO A 176 7.87 5.15 17.91
C PRO A 176 7.63 5.55 19.37
N ALA A 177 8.15 4.76 20.31
CA ALA A 177 8.04 5.09 21.72
C ALA A 177 8.72 6.45 21.98
N PRO A 178 8.13 7.35 22.78
CA PRO A 178 8.67 8.70 23.00
C PRO A 178 10.15 8.73 23.41
N GLU A 179 10.61 7.69 24.11
CA GLU A 179 11.99 7.55 24.60
C GLU A 179 12.99 7.24 23.47
N THR A 180 12.50 6.71 22.35
CA THR A 180 13.31 6.25 21.20
C THR A 180 13.03 7.06 19.93
N MET A 181 11.99 7.88 19.93
CA MET A 181 11.61 8.70 18.80
C MET A 181 12.61 9.85 18.62
N ASN A 182 13.22 9.97 17.44
CA ASN A 182 13.92 11.18 17.04
C ASN A 182 12.91 12.14 16.37
N PRO A 183 12.50 13.25 17.02
CA PRO A 183 11.47 14.14 16.47
C PRO A 183 11.90 14.85 15.18
N GLU A 184 13.19 15.15 15.02
CA GLU A 184 13.71 15.79 13.81
C GLU A 184 13.63 14.82 12.63
N GLU A 185 14.07 13.57 12.82
CA GLU A 185 14.02 12.54 11.78
C GLU A 185 12.58 12.19 11.40
N GLU A 186 11.69 12.00 12.37
CA GLU A 186 10.28 11.65 12.11
C GLU A 186 9.51 12.82 11.47
N SER A 187 9.77 14.07 11.87
CA SER A 187 9.15 15.23 11.22
C SER A 187 9.68 15.47 9.80
N ASP A 188 10.94 15.15 9.53
CA ASP A 188 11.53 15.31 8.20
C ASP A 188 11.14 14.19 7.23
N ARG A 189 10.94 12.96 7.73
CA ARG A 189 10.66 11.74 6.95
C ARG A 189 9.58 11.89 5.89
N PHE A 190 8.54 12.67 6.19
CA PHE A 190 7.43 12.98 5.29
C PHE A 190 7.15 14.48 5.21
N ARG A 191 8.11 15.35 5.55
CA ARG A 191 7.98 16.81 5.40
C ARG A 191 7.55 17.24 4.00
N TRP A 192 7.78 16.36 3.03
CA TRP A 192 7.36 16.53 1.67
C TRP A 192 5.88 16.26 1.38
N LEU A 193 5.18 15.58 2.28
CA LEU A 193 3.74 15.29 2.27
C LEU A 193 2.95 16.18 3.24
N THR A 194 3.61 17.00 4.06
CA THR A 194 2.92 17.83 5.07
C THR A 194 2.12 18.94 4.42
N TYR A 195 0.94 18.58 3.92
CA TYR A 195 -0.18 19.48 3.73
C TYR A 195 -1.06 19.38 4.98
N GLY A 196 -1.45 20.54 5.52
CA GLY A 196 -2.25 20.64 6.75
C GLY A 196 -1.55 21.45 7.84
N SER A 197 -2.35 21.96 8.75
CA SER A 197 -1.98 22.79 9.89
C SER A 197 -2.66 22.26 11.15
N GLU A 198 -2.31 22.81 12.31
CA GLU A 198 -3.03 22.56 13.56
C GLU A 198 -4.56 22.79 13.44
N LYS A 199 -4.99 23.65 12.52
CA LYS A 199 -6.40 23.92 12.25
C LYS A 199 -7.13 22.75 11.59
N ASP A 200 -6.39 21.84 10.97
CA ASP A 200 -6.92 20.66 10.29
C ASP A 200 -7.01 19.44 11.24
N MET A 201 -6.54 19.56 12.49
CA MET A 201 -6.64 18.53 13.52
C MET A 201 -8.00 18.58 14.23
N LEU A 202 -9.01 18.03 13.56
CA LEU A 202 -10.40 18.12 13.98
C LEU A 202 -10.90 16.83 14.66
N PRO A 203 -11.87 16.92 15.59
CA PRO A 203 -12.56 15.76 16.13
C PRO A 203 -13.25 14.92 15.04
N ARG A 204 -13.38 13.61 15.26
CA ARG A 204 -14.00 12.67 14.31
C ARG A 204 -15.40 13.08 13.86
N ASN A 205 -16.18 13.73 14.73
CA ASN A 205 -17.53 14.21 14.46
C ASN A 205 -17.61 15.71 14.12
N HIS A 206 -16.48 16.37 13.85
CA HIS A 206 -16.47 17.76 13.41
C HIS A 206 -17.22 17.93 12.08
N PRO A 207 -18.03 18.98 11.89
CA PRO A 207 -18.79 19.21 10.66
C PRO A 207 -17.96 19.09 9.38
N ASP A 208 -16.75 19.67 9.36
CA ASP A 208 -15.84 19.57 8.20
C ASP A 208 -15.37 18.13 7.94
N VAL A 209 -15.09 17.35 8.98
CA VAL A 209 -14.72 15.93 8.84
C VAL A 209 -15.90 15.15 8.27
N LEU A 210 -17.11 15.38 8.79
CA LEU A 210 -18.33 14.74 8.29
C LEU A 210 -18.62 15.12 6.83
N ALA A 211 -18.40 16.38 6.44
CA ALA A 211 -18.54 16.83 5.07
C ALA A 211 -17.56 16.11 4.13
N LYS A 212 -16.30 15.91 4.55
CA LYS A 212 -15.32 15.12 3.78
C LYS A 212 -15.68 13.63 3.70
N LEU A 213 -16.20 13.05 4.79
CA LEU A 213 -16.71 11.68 4.76
C LEU A 213 -17.92 11.54 3.83
N GLU A 214 -18.77 12.56 3.76
CA GLU A 214 -19.91 12.58 2.84
C GLU A 214 -19.47 12.66 1.37
N ASP A 215 -18.48 13.49 1.05
CA ASP A 215 -17.91 13.54 -0.29
C ASP A 215 -17.25 12.20 -0.67
N LEU A 216 -16.49 11.62 0.27
CA LEU A 216 -15.89 10.30 0.09
C LEU A 216 -16.95 9.21 -0.13
N ALA A 217 -18.02 9.23 0.65
CA ALA A 217 -19.16 8.33 0.53
C ALA A 217 -19.81 8.41 -0.86
N LYS A 218 -20.02 9.62 -1.39
CA LYS A 218 -20.52 9.82 -2.76
C LYS A 218 -19.58 9.24 -3.80
N CYS A 219 -18.26 9.45 -3.65
CA CYS A 219 -17.27 8.84 -4.53
C CYS A 219 -17.37 7.30 -4.50
N ILE A 220 -17.46 6.69 -3.32
CA ILE A 220 -17.50 5.22 -3.18
C ILE A 220 -18.78 4.64 -3.77
N LYS A 221 -19.94 5.29 -3.59
CA LYS A 221 -21.23 4.85 -4.14
C LYS A 221 -21.22 4.71 -5.67
N ILE A 222 -20.45 5.53 -6.38
CA ILE A 222 -20.40 5.51 -7.86
C ILE A 222 -19.26 4.65 -8.41
N MET A 223 -18.40 4.09 -7.55
CA MET A 223 -17.29 3.27 -8.02
C MET A 223 -17.79 1.90 -8.49
N PRO A 224 -17.28 1.40 -9.63
CA PRO A 224 -17.54 0.03 -10.02
C PRO A 224 -16.87 -0.93 -9.03
N THR A 225 -17.58 -1.97 -8.62
CA THR A 225 -17.06 -3.09 -7.81
C THR A 225 -16.89 -4.37 -8.64
N SER A 226 -17.27 -4.32 -9.92
CA SER A 226 -17.14 -5.41 -10.89
C SER A 226 -17.13 -4.87 -12.33
N GLY A 227 -16.87 -5.74 -13.30
CA GLY A 227 -16.90 -5.39 -14.73
C GLY A 227 -15.61 -4.73 -15.25
N PRO A 228 -15.63 -4.25 -16.51
CA PRO A 228 -14.42 -3.82 -17.23
C PRO A 228 -13.79 -2.52 -16.70
N HIS A 229 -14.52 -1.75 -15.89
CA HIS A 229 -14.03 -0.53 -15.26
C HIS A 229 -13.56 -0.75 -13.81
N PHE A 230 -13.79 -1.94 -13.26
CA PHE A 230 -13.25 -2.30 -11.96
C PHE A 230 -11.75 -2.59 -12.09
N THR A 231 -10.95 -1.92 -11.27
CA THR A 231 -9.51 -2.16 -11.18
C THR A 231 -9.19 -2.76 -9.82
N ALA A 232 -8.18 -3.62 -9.75
CA ALA A 232 -7.60 -4.10 -8.50
C ALA A 232 -6.84 -3.00 -7.73
N GLN A 233 -6.79 -1.76 -8.24
CA GLN A 233 -6.41 -0.55 -7.50
C GLN A 233 -7.61 0.15 -6.85
N ALA A 234 -8.75 -0.53 -6.76
CA ALA A 234 -9.92 -0.01 -6.05
C ALA A 234 -9.48 0.59 -4.69
N PRO A 235 -10.02 1.76 -4.30
CA PRO A 235 -9.44 2.58 -3.23
C PRO A 235 -9.72 1.98 -1.86
N LEU A 236 -9.03 0.89 -1.56
CA LEU A 236 -9.19 0.07 -0.38
C LEU A 236 -8.95 0.89 0.88
N LEU A 237 -7.92 1.73 0.89
CA LEU A 237 -7.66 2.67 1.98
C LEU A 237 -8.84 3.65 2.17
N PRO A 238 -9.29 4.43 1.16
CA PRO A 238 -10.46 5.29 1.34
C PRO A 238 -11.74 4.57 1.78
N VAL A 239 -12.03 3.37 1.27
CA VAL A 239 -13.23 2.62 1.70
C VAL A 239 -13.08 2.12 3.14
N PHE A 240 -11.90 1.61 3.50
CA PHE A 240 -11.59 1.22 4.86
C PHE A 240 -11.71 2.41 5.82
N PHE A 241 -11.22 3.59 5.44
CA PHE A 241 -11.33 4.81 6.25
C PHE A 241 -12.76 5.32 6.37
N LEU A 242 -13.56 5.27 5.30
CA LEU A 242 -14.99 5.59 5.41
C LEU A 242 -15.66 4.69 6.46
N GLY A 243 -15.41 3.39 6.41
CA GLY A 243 -15.97 2.43 7.36
C GLY A 243 -15.43 2.61 8.78
N LEU A 244 -14.13 2.86 8.93
CA LEU A 244 -13.47 3.09 10.22
C LEU A 244 -13.98 4.35 10.90
N LEU A 245 -14.11 5.44 10.13
CA LEU A 245 -14.46 6.77 10.64
C LEU A 245 -15.95 7.03 10.69
N ALA A 246 -16.80 6.18 10.08
CA ALA A 246 -18.25 6.33 10.06
C ALA A 246 -18.83 6.62 11.45
N THR A 247 -19.44 7.78 11.63
CA THR A 247 -20.20 8.14 12.85
C THR A 247 -21.71 7.96 12.65
N THR A 248 -22.13 7.75 11.41
CA THR A 248 -23.53 7.51 11.01
C THR A 248 -23.69 6.08 10.47
N PRO A 249 -24.89 5.48 10.61
CA PRO A 249 -25.19 4.19 9.98
C PRO A 249 -25.04 4.21 8.45
N GLU A 250 -25.29 5.36 7.80
CA GLU A 250 -25.19 5.48 6.35
C GLU A 250 -23.76 5.30 5.85
N HIS A 251 -22.78 6.03 6.41
CA HIS A 251 -21.37 5.89 6.01
C HIS A 251 -20.85 4.46 6.22
N LYS A 252 -21.25 3.85 7.34
CA LYS A 252 -20.93 2.44 7.63
C LYS A 252 -21.49 1.49 6.58
N ASN A 253 -22.77 1.65 6.21
CA ASN A 253 -23.42 0.79 5.23
C ASN A 253 -22.78 0.92 3.84
N ILE A 254 -22.40 2.12 3.42
CA ILE A 254 -21.74 2.33 2.11
C ILE A 254 -20.40 1.58 2.04
N ALA A 255 -19.57 1.70 3.09
CA ALA A 255 -18.32 0.95 3.14
C ALA A 255 -18.59 -0.56 3.16
N LYS A 256 -19.57 -1.01 3.96
CA LYS A 256 -19.99 -2.40 4.05
C LYS A 256 -20.43 -2.96 2.69
N ASP A 257 -21.32 -2.29 1.99
CA ASP A 257 -21.88 -2.72 0.70
C ASP A 257 -20.76 -2.85 -0.34
N TRP A 258 -19.81 -1.92 -0.35
CA TRP A 258 -18.63 -2.00 -1.21
C TRP A 258 -17.80 -3.26 -0.90
N PHE A 259 -17.49 -3.52 0.39
CA PHE A 259 -16.71 -4.69 0.78
C PHE A 259 -17.44 -5.99 0.43
N GLU A 260 -18.73 -6.10 0.72
CA GLU A 260 -19.54 -7.29 0.40
C GLU A 260 -19.60 -7.53 -1.11
N SER A 261 -19.73 -6.46 -1.90
CA SER A 261 -19.72 -6.56 -3.35
C SER A 261 -18.37 -7.05 -3.89
N VAL A 262 -17.24 -6.50 -3.41
CA VAL A 262 -15.91 -6.91 -3.88
C VAL A 262 -15.54 -8.33 -3.42
N VAL A 263 -15.83 -8.69 -2.16
CA VAL A 263 -15.53 -10.01 -1.59
C VAL A 263 -16.36 -11.13 -2.25
N SER A 264 -17.52 -10.81 -2.83
CA SER A 264 -18.30 -11.78 -3.60
C SER A 264 -17.56 -12.33 -4.83
N THR A 265 -16.51 -11.64 -5.29
CA THR A 265 -15.66 -12.11 -6.39
C THR A 265 -14.49 -12.93 -5.84
N PRO A 266 -14.29 -14.19 -6.28
CA PRO A 266 -13.28 -15.09 -5.72
C PRO A 266 -11.89 -14.79 -6.28
N VAL A 267 -11.31 -13.65 -5.91
CA VAL A 267 -9.95 -13.27 -6.28
C VAL A 267 -9.15 -12.98 -5.01
N ARG A 268 -7.96 -13.59 -4.94
CA ARG A 268 -7.03 -13.37 -3.85
C ARG A 268 -6.65 -11.89 -3.77
N SER A 269 -6.87 -11.29 -2.60
CA SER A 269 -6.58 -9.90 -2.32
C SER A 269 -6.52 -9.64 -0.82
N THR A 270 -6.11 -8.44 -0.44
CA THR A 270 -6.15 -7.91 0.92
C THR A 270 -7.56 -7.51 1.36
N VAL A 271 -8.56 -7.53 0.46
CA VAL A 271 -9.92 -7.06 0.76
C VAL A 271 -10.62 -7.91 1.82
N PRO A 272 -10.66 -9.26 1.73
CA PRO A 272 -11.28 -10.08 2.76
C PRO A 272 -10.69 -9.89 4.17
N PRO A 273 -9.36 -10.00 4.41
CA PRO A 273 -8.83 -9.84 5.76
C PRO A 273 -9.06 -8.44 6.34
N LEU A 274 -9.01 -7.39 5.51
CA LEU A 274 -9.34 -6.04 5.96
C LEU A 274 -10.80 -5.87 6.32
N TYR A 275 -11.72 -6.49 5.57
CA TYR A 275 -13.14 -6.43 5.90
C TYR A 275 -13.43 -7.15 7.22
N GLU A 276 -12.77 -8.29 7.48
CA GLU A 276 -12.86 -8.96 8.77
C GLU A 276 -12.32 -8.11 9.92
N ALA A 277 -11.18 -7.42 9.71
CA ALA A 277 -10.67 -6.45 10.68
C ALA A 277 -11.68 -5.33 10.93
N LEU A 278 -12.22 -4.73 9.87
CA LEU A 278 -13.22 -3.66 9.98
C LEU A 278 -14.47 -4.09 10.76
N LYS A 279 -14.95 -5.32 10.53
CA LYS A 279 -16.07 -5.89 11.30
C LYS A 279 -15.74 -6.07 12.78
N ARG A 280 -14.50 -6.43 13.15
CA ARG A 280 -14.06 -6.47 14.55
C ARG A 280 -14.04 -5.06 15.15
N ILE A 281 -13.51 -4.08 14.42
CA ILE A 281 -13.43 -2.68 14.86
C ILE A 281 -14.80 -2.10 15.18
N TRP A 282 -15.79 -2.36 14.31
CA TRP A 282 -17.16 -1.89 14.53
C TRP A 282 -17.82 -2.41 15.82
N LYS A 283 -17.28 -3.46 16.45
CA LYS A 283 -17.81 -3.98 17.72
C LYS A 283 -17.44 -3.10 18.91
N TRP A 284 -16.37 -2.31 18.83
CA TRP A 284 -15.85 -1.56 19.97
C TRP A 284 -15.69 -0.06 19.72
N ILE A 285 -15.52 0.38 18.47
CA ILE A 285 -15.08 1.76 18.20
C ILE A 285 -16.04 2.85 18.72
N HIS A 286 -17.34 2.58 18.78
CA HIS A 286 -18.31 3.55 19.33
C HIS A 286 -18.39 3.53 20.85
N GLU A 287 -18.02 2.41 21.48
CA GLU A 287 -18.06 2.23 22.93
C GLU A 287 -16.79 2.76 23.58
N GLU A 288 -15.63 2.49 22.96
CA GLU A 288 -14.32 2.78 23.53
C GLU A 288 -13.68 4.08 22.99
N VAL A 289 -14.17 4.60 21.86
CA VAL A 289 -13.70 5.89 21.28
C VAL A 289 -14.86 6.87 21.28
N PRO A 290 -15.17 7.48 22.44
CA PRO A 290 -16.36 8.30 22.58
C PRO A 290 -16.30 9.50 21.64
N ILE A 291 -17.43 9.73 20.97
CA ILE A 291 -17.66 10.90 20.16
C ILE A 291 -17.69 12.13 21.07
N GLN A 292 -16.93 13.17 20.72
CA GLN A 292 -16.90 14.40 21.52
C GLN A 292 -18.29 15.05 21.54
N SER A 293 -18.75 15.45 22.72
CA SER A 293 -20.09 16.01 22.92
C SER A 293 -20.25 17.37 22.22
N ASP A 294 -19.22 18.20 22.25
CA ASP A 294 -19.11 19.41 21.42
C ASP A 294 -17.94 19.26 20.45
N PRO A 295 -18.19 18.87 19.18
CA PRO A 295 -17.13 18.70 18.19
C PRO A 295 -16.47 20.01 17.77
N THR A 296 -17.06 21.17 18.06
CA THR A 296 -16.56 22.48 17.64
C THR A 296 -15.76 23.20 18.72
N ASP A 297 -15.75 22.67 19.94
CA ASP A 297 -14.91 23.18 21.02
C ASP A 297 -13.42 22.84 20.77
N LEU A 298 -12.75 23.77 20.08
CA LEU A 298 -11.32 23.71 19.80
C LEU A 298 -10.50 24.58 20.78
N THR A 299 -11.09 25.00 21.90
CA THR A 299 -10.44 25.92 22.87
C THR A 299 -9.21 25.32 23.53
N LYS A 300 -9.18 23.99 23.69
CA LYS A 300 -7.99 23.27 24.17
C LYS A 300 -6.93 23.24 23.09
N ALA A 301 -5.69 23.53 23.49
CA ALA A 301 -4.51 23.23 22.68
C ALA A 301 -4.52 21.74 22.27
N ILE A 302 -3.97 21.42 21.09
CA ILE A 302 -4.00 20.06 20.52
C ILE A 302 -3.48 19.02 21.51
N CYS A 303 -2.37 19.32 22.20
CA CYS A 303 -1.79 18.43 23.22
C CYS A 303 -2.71 18.14 24.40
N GLY A 304 -3.74 18.96 24.63
CA GLY A 304 -4.77 18.78 25.66
C GLY A 304 -6.07 18.18 25.15
N ARG A 305 -6.18 17.87 23.84
CA ARG A 305 -7.32 17.16 23.25
C ARG A 305 -7.16 15.66 23.44
N VAL A 306 -8.27 14.93 23.40
CA VAL A 306 -8.23 13.46 23.45
C VAL A 306 -7.56 12.93 22.17
N PRO A 307 -6.46 12.15 22.28
CA PRO A 307 -5.73 11.59 21.12
C PRO A 307 -6.46 10.36 20.58
N TRP A 308 -7.67 10.59 20.06
CA TRP A 308 -8.61 9.52 19.71
C TRP A 308 -8.08 8.63 18.58
N TRP A 309 -7.32 9.18 17.64
CA TRP A 309 -6.75 8.42 16.52
C TRP A 309 -5.63 7.51 17.02
N GLU A 310 -4.73 8.04 17.86
CA GLU A 310 -3.65 7.28 18.48
C GLU A 310 -4.21 6.13 19.33
N TYR A 311 -5.30 6.36 20.06
CA TYR A 311 -6.00 5.30 20.79
C TYR A 311 -6.55 4.21 19.85
N VAL A 312 -7.22 4.60 18.76
CA VAL A 312 -7.72 3.66 17.73
C VAL A 312 -6.57 2.81 17.19
N VAL A 313 -5.48 3.45 16.76
CA VAL A 313 -4.32 2.76 16.19
C VAL A 313 -3.65 1.85 17.22
N ALA A 314 -3.48 2.30 18.46
CA ALA A 314 -2.88 1.49 19.53
C ALA A 314 -3.71 0.23 19.80
N LYS A 315 -5.04 0.35 19.88
CA LYS A 315 -5.94 -0.79 20.09
C LYS A 315 -5.95 -1.75 18.90
N LEU A 316 -5.99 -1.23 17.67
CA LEU A 316 -5.84 -2.04 16.46
C LEU A 316 -4.54 -2.83 16.47
N LEU A 317 -3.45 -2.20 16.89
CA LEU A 317 -2.16 -2.86 16.96
C LEU A 317 -2.08 -3.89 18.09
N HIS A 318 -2.91 -3.77 19.11
CA HIS A 318 -3.04 -4.78 20.16
C HIS A 318 -3.92 -5.96 19.73
N GLU A 319 -5.05 -5.70 19.08
CA GLU A 319 -6.06 -6.71 18.75
C GLU A 319 -5.77 -7.51 17.48
N GLU A 320 -5.17 -6.88 16.47
CA GLU A 320 -4.89 -7.54 15.19
C GLU A 320 -3.59 -8.34 15.27
N GLU A 321 -3.56 -9.59 14.83
CA GLU A 321 -2.35 -10.42 14.86
C GLU A 321 -1.30 -9.98 13.81
N GLU A 322 -1.72 -9.23 12.81
CA GLU A 322 -0.92 -8.82 11.65
C GLU A 322 -1.02 -7.29 11.44
N THR A 323 -0.09 -6.73 10.66
CA THR A 323 -0.22 -5.35 10.19
C THR A 323 -1.18 -5.30 9.02
N LEU A 324 -2.20 -4.44 9.11
CA LEU A 324 -3.19 -4.27 8.05
C LEU A 324 -2.52 -3.75 6.76
N CYS A 325 -2.77 -4.44 5.64
CA CYS A 325 -2.19 -4.11 4.34
C CYS A 325 -3.21 -3.34 3.47
N LEU A 326 -3.14 -2.01 3.51
CA LEU A 326 -4.07 -1.10 2.81
C LEU A 326 -3.60 -0.70 1.39
N THR A 327 -2.64 -1.46 0.83
CA THR A 327 -1.92 -1.16 -0.42
C THR A 327 -2.58 -1.73 -1.67
#